data_AF-A0AA85IZJ4-F1
#
_entry.id   AF-A0AA85IZJ4-F1
#
_cell.length_a   1.000
_cell.length_b   1.000
_cell.length_c   1.000
_cell.angle_alpha   90.00
_cell.angle_beta   90.00
_cell.angle_gamma   90.00
#
_symmetry.space_group_name_H-M   'P 1'
#
loop_
_entity.id
_entity.type
_entity.pdbx_description
1 polymer ?
#
loop_
_entity_poly.entity_id
_entity_poly.type
_entity_poly.pdbx_seq_one_letter_code
_entity_poly.pdbx_strand_id
1 'polypeptide(L)'
;MDYWGENALKPFRSSLKCWWRYVDDTLLIVKKNDTEKLFSHINRHVDSIKFTMELENEIGELPKLDCKLQRMTDGSMKTTIYKKATHSGRFLDYHSAHPLSVKRGLIQGLADRIRRLITTPEDQRKEIKVLFKMLLENNYPKEFIKDNIKKRKMRVKPENNKIEECKKQSQYHMKMIHQRQFRETSKISTFGQRLNRRI
;
A
#
# COMPACT_ATOMS: atom_id res chain seq x y z
N MET A 1 -2.42 14.37 -13.41
CA MET A 1 -3.58 13.47 -13.24
C MET A 1 -3.90 12.94 -14.63
N ASP A 2 -4.59 11.80 -14.77
CA ASP A 2 -5.10 11.41 -16.09
C ASP A 2 -6.24 12.36 -16.51
N TYR A 3 -6.46 12.52 -17.82
CA TYR A 3 -7.45 13.46 -18.36
C TYR A 3 -8.85 13.30 -17.71
N TRP A 4 -9.21 12.05 -17.41
CA TRP A 4 -10.47 11.73 -16.75
C TRP A 4 -10.50 12.23 -15.29
N GLY A 5 -9.46 11.95 -14.50
CA GLY A 5 -9.34 12.43 -13.13
C GLY A 5 -9.32 13.96 -13.03
N GLU A 6 -8.68 14.66 -13.98
CA GLU A 6 -8.68 16.13 -13.99
C GLU A 6 -10.06 16.72 -14.22
N ASN A 7 -10.87 16.13 -15.09
CA ASN A 7 -12.19 16.64 -15.40
C ASN A 7 -13.23 16.30 -14.32
N ALA A 8 -13.23 15.06 -13.83
CA ALA A 8 -14.18 14.62 -12.82
C ALA A 8 -13.96 15.27 -11.44
N LEU A 9 -12.73 15.71 -11.13
CA LEU A 9 -12.38 16.27 -9.83
C LEU A 9 -12.32 17.81 -9.81
N LYS A 10 -12.40 18.47 -10.97
CA LYS A 10 -12.41 19.93 -11.11
C LYS A 10 -13.35 20.64 -10.12
N PRO A 11 -14.62 20.20 -9.95
CA PRO A 11 -15.56 20.88 -9.06
C PRO A 11 -15.17 20.83 -7.57
N PHE A 12 -14.28 19.92 -7.18
CA PHE A 12 -13.90 19.67 -5.78
C PHE A 12 -12.47 20.12 -5.46
N ARG A 13 -11.82 20.92 -6.32
CA ARG A 13 -10.42 21.34 -6.11
C ARG A 13 -10.16 22.06 -4.79
N SER A 14 -11.14 22.79 -4.26
CA SER A 14 -11.02 23.52 -2.98
C SER A 14 -11.12 22.60 -1.74
N SER A 15 -11.61 21.37 -1.90
CA SER A 15 -11.79 20.39 -0.82
C SER A 15 -10.87 19.17 -0.96
N LEU A 16 -10.39 18.88 -2.17
CA LEU A 16 -9.45 17.82 -2.49
C LEU A 16 -8.01 18.24 -2.19
N LYS A 17 -7.39 17.58 -1.21
CA LYS A 17 -5.97 17.78 -0.86
C LYS A 17 -5.04 16.87 -1.66
N CYS A 18 -5.49 15.66 -1.98
CA CYS A 18 -4.69 14.65 -2.68
C CYS A 18 -5.58 13.69 -3.47
N TRP A 19 -5.08 13.25 -4.62
CA TRP A 19 -5.61 12.15 -5.40
C TRP A 19 -4.47 11.33 -5.96
N TRP A 20 -4.55 10.02 -5.76
CA TRP A 20 -3.63 9.04 -6.35
C TRP A 20 -4.43 7.91 -6.99
N ARG A 21 -3.86 7.34 -8.04
CA ARG A 21 -4.41 6.19 -8.77
C ARG A 21 -3.31 5.16 -9.02
N TYR A 22 -3.64 3.90 -8.78
CA TYR A 22 -2.85 2.73 -9.13
C TYR A 22 -3.77 1.73 -9.82
N VAL A 23 -3.62 1.57 -11.14
CA VAL A 23 -4.52 0.75 -11.97
C VAL A 23 -5.99 1.14 -11.72
N ASP A 24 -6.76 0.27 -11.05
CA ASP A 24 -8.18 0.41 -10.74
C ASP A 24 -8.43 1.00 -9.33
N ASP A 25 -7.38 1.21 -8.55
CA ASP A 25 -7.46 1.64 -7.17
C ASP A 25 -7.11 3.12 -7.03
N THR A 26 -7.99 3.93 -6.41
CA THR A 26 -7.69 5.33 -6.11
C THR A 26 -7.62 5.59 -4.60
N LEU A 27 -6.85 6.61 -4.21
CA LEU A 27 -6.80 7.14 -2.85
C LEU A 27 -7.02 8.64 -2.92
N LEU A 28 -7.97 9.14 -2.14
CA LEU A 28 -8.33 10.54 -2.07
C LEU A 28 -8.22 11.04 -0.64
N ILE A 29 -7.76 12.29 -0.50
CA ILE A 29 -7.78 13.02 0.76
C ILE A 29 -8.67 14.24 0.55
N VAL A 30 -9.84 14.23 1.20
CA VAL A 30 -10.91 15.22 0.98
C VAL A 30 -11.45 15.69 2.33
N LYS A 31 -11.99 16.91 2.37
CA LYS A 31 -12.76 17.39 3.53
C LYS A 31 -13.95 16.46 3.78
N LYS A 32 -14.15 16.05 5.04
CA LYS A 32 -15.16 15.05 5.43
C LYS A 32 -16.57 15.38 4.90
N ASN A 33 -16.94 16.66 4.92
CA ASN A 33 -18.28 17.14 4.51
C ASN A 33 -18.52 17.07 2.99
N ASP A 34 -17.47 16.91 2.18
CA ASP A 34 -17.58 16.86 0.72
C ASP A 34 -17.46 15.44 0.17
N THR A 35 -17.18 14.45 1.03
CA THR A 35 -16.89 13.07 0.62
C THR A 35 -18.07 12.41 -0.10
N GLU A 36 -19.28 12.48 0.43
CA GLU A 36 -20.48 11.91 -0.20
C GLU A 36 -20.87 12.64 -1.49
N LYS A 37 -20.72 13.97 -1.51
CA LYS A 37 -20.97 14.80 -2.69
C LYS A 37 -20.03 14.43 -3.83
N LEU A 38 -18.75 14.25 -3.52
CA LEU A 38 -17.74 13.82 -4.47
C LEU A 38 -18.05 12.41 -5.00
N PHE A 39 -18.35 11.46 -4.10
CA PHE A 39 -18.69 10.09 -4.48
C PHE A 39 -19.89 10.04 -5.43
N SER A 40 -20.95 10.78 -5.10
CA SER A 40 -22.16 10.87 -5.92
C SER A 40 -21.92 11.58 -7.25
N HIS A 41 -21.01 12.56 -7.29
CA HIS A 41 -20.62 13.23 -8.52
C HIS A 41 -19.86 12.29 -9.47
N ILE A 42 -18.84 11.60 -8.96
CA ILE A 42 -18.01 10.69 -9.75
C ILE A 42 -18.86 9.54 -10.33
N ASN A 43 -19.75 8.96 -9.52
CA ASN A 43 -20.62 7.85 -9.96
C ASN A 43 -21.73 8.24 -10.96
N ARG A 44 -22.02 9.54 -11.09
CA ARG A 44 -22.90 10.09 -12.14
C ARG A 44 -22.15 10.49 -13.40
N HIS A 45 -20.84 10.71 -13.33
CA HIS A 45 -20.07 11.23 -14.45
C HIS A 45 -19.84 10.19 -15.55
N VAL A 46 -19.78 8.90 -15.19
CA VAL A 46 -19.62 7.79 -16.15
C VAL A 46 -20.55 6.64 -15.81
N ASP A 47 -21.36 6.25 -16.79
CA ASP A 47 -22.34 5.16 -16.62
C ASP A 47 -21.71 3.76 -16.63
N SER A 48 -20.62 3.59 -17.37
CA SER A 48 -19.93 2.30 -17.55
C SER A 48 -19.05 1.89 -16.35
N ILE A 49 -18.82 2.79 -15.39
CA ILE A 49 -17.93 2.56 -14.25
C ILE A 49 -18.66 2.95 -12.97
N LYS A 50 -18.67 2.05 -11.97
CA LYS A 50 -19.19 2.34 -10.64
C LYS A 50 -18.06 2.24 -9.62
N PHE A 51 -17.85 3.34 -8.91
CA PHE A 51 -16.90 3.46 -7.83
C PHE A 51 -17.54 2.99 -6.52
N THR A 52 -16.76 2.29 -5.70
CA THR A 52 -17.13 1.97 -4.32
C THR A 52 -16.39 2.86 -3.32
N MET A 53 -16.95 2.96 -2.10
CA MET A 53 -16.47 3.83 -1.04
C MET A 53 -16.05 3.05 0.24
N GLU A 54 -14.74 2.83 0.47
CA GLU A 54 -14.13 2.57 1.80
C GLU A 54 -13.56 3.80 2.54
N LEU A 55 -14.21 4.22 3.65
CA LEU A 55 -13.75 5.30 4.53
C LEU A 55 -12.76 4.82 5.59
N GLU A 56 -11.91 5.72 6.07
CA GLU A 56 -11.14 5.47 7.29
C GLU A 56 -12.07 5.16 8.48
N ASN A 57 -11.65 4.26 9.36
CA ASN A 57 -12.38 3.95 10.58
C ASN A 57 -12.16 5.02 11.67
N GLU A 58 -12.77 4.82 12.85
CA GLU A 58 -12.72 5.76 13.98
C GLU A 58 -11.30 6.06 14.47
N ILE A 59 -10.37 5.11 14.31
CA ILE A 59 -8.96 5.25 14.69
C ILE A 59 -8.08 5.72 13.51
N GLY A 60 -8.68 6.15 12.41
CA GLY A 60 -7.99 6.72 11.24
C GLY A 60 -7.28 5.70 10.36
N GLU A 61 -7.71 4.43 10.40
CA GLU A 61 -7.14 3.37 9.56
C GLU A 61 -7.96 3.12 8.30
N LEU A 62 -7.26 2.85 7.20
CA LEU A 62 -7.84 2.53 5.91
C LEU A 62 -7.00 1.43 5.21
N PRO A 63 -7.57 0.24 4.97
CA PRO A 63 -6.95 -0.76 4.10
C PRO A 63 -6.76 -0.23 2.68
N LYS A 64 -5.57 -0.39 2.09
CA LYS A 64 -5.34 -0.08 0.69
C LYS A 64 -4.28 -1.01 0.08
N LEU A 65 -4.67 -1.77 -0.93
CA LEU A 65 -3.79 -2.75 -1.59
C LEU A 65 -3.15 -3.70 -0.56
N ASP A 66 -1.82 -3.72 -0.52
CA ASP A 66 -0.96 -4.55 0.31
C ASP A 66 -0.61 -3.93 1.67
N CYS A 67 -1.10 -2.71 1.94
CA CYS A 67 -0.82 -1.97 3.16
C CYS A 67 -2.10 -1.45 3.83
N LYS A 68 -1.99 -1.15 5.12
CA LYS A 68 -3.00 -0.44 5.90
C LYS A 68 -2.42 0.92 6.21
N LEU A 69 -3.10 1.96 5.74
CA LEU A 69 -2.79 3.35 6.02
C LEU A 69 -3.39 3.69 7.38
N GLN A 70 -2.65 4.41 8.22
CA GLN A 70 -3.12 4.91 9.51
C GLN A 70 -2.73 6.38 9.63
N ARG A 71 -3.72 7.25 9.85
CA ARG A 71 -3.47 8.65 10.18
C ARG A 71 -3.13 8.76 11.66
N MET A 72 -1.99 9.36 11.95
CA MET A 72 -1.51 9.63 13.30
C MET A 72 -2.08 10.95 13.84
N THR A 73 -2.01 11.14 15.14
CA THR A 73 -2.53 12.34 15.83
C THR A 73 -1.81 13.64 15.42
N ASP A 74 -0.54 13.54 15.03
CA ASP A 74 0.26 14.64 14.49
C ASP A 74 -0.01 14.93 13.00
N GLY A 75 -0.97 14.21 12.41
CA GLY A 75 -1.33 14.29 10.99
C GLY A 75 -0.44 13.43 10.07
N SER A 76 0.66 12.84 10.57
CA SER A 76 1.51 11.99 9.76
C SER A 76 0.79 10.71 9.34
N MET A 77 1.23 10.12 8.23
CA MET A 77 0.71 8.84 7.74
C MET A 77 1.67 7.72 8.08
N LYS A 78 1.15 6.73 8.78
CA LYS A 78 1.83 5.48 9.09
C LYS A 78 1.31 4.37 8.19
N THR A 79 2.18 3.47 7.77
CA THR A 79 1.79 2.32 6.95
C THR A 79 2.21 1.02 7.62
N THR A 80 1.32 0.04 7.59
CA THR A 80 1.55 -1.32 8.09
C THR A 80 1.16 -2.32 7.01
N ILE A 81 1.51 -3.61 7.14
CA ILE A 81 1.03 -4.63 6.19
C ILE A 81 -0.45 -4.89 6.44
N TYR A 82 -1.25 -4.87 5.37
CA TYR A 82 -2.62 -5.36 5.42
C TYR A 82 -2.65 -6.83 5.01
N LYS A 83 -3.31 -7.66 5.83
CA LYS A 83 -3.60 -9.07 5.53
C LYS A 83 -5.11 -9.19 5.42
N LYS A 84 -5.59 -9.70 4.29
CA LYS A 84 -7.01 -10.04 4.13
C LYS A 84 -7.39 -11.10 5.16
N ALA A 85 -8.65 -11.12 5.58
CA ALA A 85 -9.16 -12.13 6.52
C ALA A 85 -8.95 -13.58 6.02
N THR A 86 -8.87 -13.77 4.69
CA THR A 86 -8.61 -15.05 4.05
C THR A 86 -7.13 -15.45 3.99
N HIS A 87 -6.21 -14.61 4.49
CA HIS A 87 -4.78 -14.90 4.48
C HIS A 87 -4.43 -15.99 5.51
N SER A 88 -4.23 -17.22 5.03
CA SER A 88 -3.94 -18.39 5.86
C SER A 88 -2.50 -18.48 6.37
N GLY A 89 -1.58 -17.64 5.87
CA GLY A 89 -0.15 -17.75 6.19
C GLY A 89 0.56 -18.94 5.53
N ARG A 90 -0.12 -19.65 4.62
CA ARG A 90 0.50 -20.71 3.82
C ARG A 90 1.37 -20.11 2.72
N PHE A 91 2.63 -20.51 2.71
CA PHE A 91 3.61 -20.21 1.69
C PHE A 91 4.06 -21.51 1.01
N LEU A 92 5.06 -21.39 0.15
CA LEU A 92 5.70 -22.55 -0.45
C LEU A 92 6.37 -23.40 0.64
N ASP A 93 5.93 -24.64 0.84
CA ASP A 93 6.53 -25.55 1.81
C ASP A 93 8.02 -25.81 1.53
N TYR A 94 8.85 -25.87 2.57
CA TYR A 94 10.30 -26.05 2.41
C TYR A 94 10.69 -27.42 1.80
N HIS A 95 9.91 -28.47 2.00
CA HIS A 95 10.18 -29.82 1.49
C HIS A 95 9.61 -30.06 0.09
N SER A 96 8.85 -29.10 -0.45
CA SER A 96 8.36 -29.16 -1.83
C SER A 96 9.51 -29.27 -2.85
N ALA A 97 9.24 -29.85 -4.03
CA ALA A 97 10.22 -30.09 -5.10
C ALA A 97 10.70 -28.83 -5.84
N HIS A 98 10.67 -27.66 -5.18
CA HIS A 98 11.13 -26.40 -5.75
C HIS A 98 12.61 -26.14 -5.44
N PRO A 99 13.35 -25.51 -6.38
CA PRO A 99 14.74 -25.12 -6.16
C PRO A 99 14.92 -24.22 -4.93
N LEU A 100 16.07 -24.34 -4.27
CA LEU A 100 16.43 -23.50 -3.12
C LEU A 100 16.44 -22.00 -3.47
N SER A 101 16.68 -21.64 -4.73
CA SER A 101 16.63 -20.25 -5.20
C SER A 101 15.23 -19.63 -5.06
N VAL A 102 14.17 -20.42 -5.32
CA VAL A 102 12.77 -19.98 -5.20
C VAL A 102 12.41 -19.79 -3.73
N LYS A 103 12.72 -20.78 -2.89
CA LYS A 103 12.53 -20.75 -1.42
C LYS A 103 13.25 -19.55 -0.79
N ARG A 104 14.49 -19.30 -1.22
CA ARG A 104 15.27 -18.12 -0.83
C ARG A 104 14.61 -16.82 -1.29
N GLY A 105 14.20 -16.76 -2.55
CA GLY A 105 13.55 -15.60 -3.15
C GLY A 105 12.26 -15.21 -2.44
N LEU A 106 11.47 -16.19 -2.00
CA LEU A 106 10.24 -15.98 -1.23
C LEU A 106 10.53 -15.24 0.09
N ILE A 107 11.44 -15.75 0.91
CA ILE A 107 11.80 -15.14 2.20
C ILE A 107 12.26 -13.70 2.00
N GLN A 108 13.16 -13.51 1.05
CA GLN A 108 13.76 -12.21 0.80
C GLN A 108 12.72 -11.23 0.23
N GLY A 109 11.86 -11.67 -0.69
CA GLY A 109 10.79 -10.84 -1.24
C GLY A 109 9.80 -10.38 -0.18
N LEU A 110 9.43 -11.27 0.76
CA LEU A 110 8.56 -10.92 1.90
C LEU A 110 9.24 -9.94 2.85
N ALA A 111 10.51 -10.17 3.19
CA ALA A 111 11.27 -9.26 4.05
C ALA A 111 11.49 -7.88 3.41
N ASP A 112 11.77 -7.84 2.11
CA ASP A 112 11.91 -6.60 1.35
C ASP A 112 10.58 -5.86 1.25
N ARG A 113 9.46 -6.57 1.06
CA ARG A 113 8.10 -6.01 1.12
C ARG A 113 7.83 -5.35 2.48
N ILE A 114 8.19 -6.00 3.59
CA ILE A 114 8.01 -5.42 4.95
C ILE A 114 8.79 -4.11 5.10
N ARG A 115 10.07 -4.12 4.72
CA ARG A 115 10.94 -2.93 4.81
C ARG A 115 10.48 -1.79 3.93
N ARG A 116 9.87 -2.13 2.79
CA ARG A 116 9.36 -1.19 1.81
C ARG A 116 8.04 -0.59 2.28
N LEU A 117 7.10 -1.41 2.73
CA LEU A 117 5.74 -0.97 3.02
C LEU A 117 5.54 -0.41 4.43
N ILE A 118 6.33 -0.79 5.43
CA ILE A 118 6.12 -0.33 6.81
C ILE A 118 6.99 0.88 7.11
N THR A 119 6.41 1.96 7.63
CA THR A 119 7.12 3.22 7.89
C THR A 119 7.98 3.19 9.16
N THR A 120 7.50 2.56 10.23
CA THR A 120 8.17 2.58 11.54
C THR A 120 9.13 1.39 11.71
N PRO A 121 10.36 1.62 12.21
CA PRO A 121 11.29 0.52 12.52
C PRO A 121 10.72 -0.48 13.53
N GLU A 122 9.91 -0.01 14.48
CA GLU A 122 9.28 -0.82 15.52
C GLU A 122 8.33 -1.85 14.91
N ASP A 123 7.46 -1.41 13.99
CA ASP A 123 6.49 -2.30 13.38
C ASP A 123 7.11 -3.15 12.27
N GLN A 124 8.20 -2.69 11.63
CA GLN A 124 9.03 -3.56 10.80
C GLN A 124 9.59 -4.73 11.62
N ARG A 125 10.13 -4.46 12.82
CA ARG A 125 10.65 -5.52 13.69
C ARG A 125 9.55 -6.49 14.11
N LYS A 126 8.36 -5.99 14.46
CA LYS A 126 7.21 -6.85 14.80
C LYS A 126 6.79 -7.72 13.62
N GLU A 127 6.63 -7.13 12.45
CA GLU A 127 6.17 -7.87 11.27
C GLU A 127 7.21 -8.88 10.78
N ILE A 128 8.51 -8.59 10.91
CA ILE A 128 9.58 -9.57 10.63
C ILE A 128 9.50 -10.76 11.59
N LYS A 129 9.16 -10.55 12.88
CA LYS A 129 8.93 -11.66 13.82
C LYS A 129 7.72 -12.50 13.41
N VAL A 130 6.65 -11.87 12.94
CA VAL A 130 5.47 -12.57 12.42
C VAL A 130 5.83 -13.39 11.18
N LEU A 131 6.57 -12.81 10.23
CA LEU A 131 7.08 -13.52 9.06
C LEU A 131 7.94 -14.72 9.46
N PHE A 132 8.83 -14.55 10.45
CA PHE A 132 9.67 -15.63 10.95
C PHE A 132 8.83 -16.81 11.44
N LYS A 133 7.80 -16.54 12.25
CA LYS A 133 6.87 -17.57 12.76
C LYS A 133 6.14 -18.27 11.61
N MET A 134 5.60 -17.52 10.65
CA MET A 134 4.92 -18.09 9.49
C MET A 134 5.84 -19.00 8.67
N LEU A 135 7.11 -18.62 8.46
CA LEU A 135 8.06 -19.46 7.72
C LEU A 135 8.39 -20.77 8.47
N LEU A 136 8.46 -20.74 9.80
CA LEU A 136 8.61 -21.96 10.59
C LEU A 136 7.41 -22.90 10.43
N GLU A 137 6.19 -22.35 10.41
CA GLU A 137 4.96 -23.11 10.16
C GLU A 137 4.91 -23.70 8.74
N ASN A 138 5.73 -23.20 7.82
CA ASN A 138 5.93 -23.73 6.46
C ASN A 138 7.22 -24.58 6.34
N ASN A 139 7.70 -25.13 7.46
CA ASN A 139 8.83 -26.07 7.56
C ASN A 139 10.20 -25.50 7.17
N TYR A 140 10.37 -24.18 7.10
CA TYR A 140 11.68 -23.60 6.80
C TYR A 140 12.66 -23.74 7.98
N PRO A 141 13.91 -24.19 7.74
CA PRO A 141 14.93 -24.24 8.77
C PRO A 141 15.25 -22.84 9.35
N LYS A 142 15.38 -22.75 10.68
CA LYS A 142 15.64 -21.47 11.40
C LYS A 142 16.81 -20.69 10.82
N GLU A 143 17.95 -21.34 10.59
CA GLU A 143 19.15 -20.69 10.08
C GLU A 143 18.97 -20.22 8.64
N PHE A 144 18.29 -21.02 7.80
CA PHE A 144 17.94 -20.62 6.44
C PHE A 144 17.06 -19.35 6.42
N ILE A 145 16.11 -19.24 7.35
CA ILE A 145 15.30 -18.01 7.49
C ILE A 145 16.18 -16.83 7.91
N LYS A 146 16.96 -16.97 8.97
CA LYS A 146 17.82 -15.88 9.49
C LYS A 146 18.76 -15.34 8.41
N ASP A 147 19.40 -16.21 7.65
CA ASP A 147 20.34 -15.82 6.61
C ASP A 147 19.68 -15.07 5.47
N ASN A 148 18.44 -15.41 5.15
CA ASN A 148 17.73 -14.82 4.01
C ASN A 148 16.79 -13.66 4.40
N ILE A 149 16.53 -13.44 5.68
CA ILE A 149 15.87 -12.22 6.16
C ILE A 149 16.84 -11.04 6.18
N LYS A 150 18.17 -11.25 6.25
CA LYS A 150 19.16 -10.15 6.32
C LYS A 150 18.90 -9.08 5.24
N LYS A 151 19.07 -7.82 5.63
CA LYS A 151 18.86 -6.68 4.73
C LYS A 151 19.84 -6.80 3.57
N ARG A 152 19.33 -7.01 2.35
CA ARG A 152 20.18 -6.99 1.17
C ARG A 152 20.62 -5.56 0.90
N LYS A 153 21.90 -5.37 0.58
CA LYS A 153 22.31 -4.18 -0.17
C LYS A 153 21.58 -4.29 -1.51
N MET A 154 20.56 -3.46 -1.73
CA MET A 154 19.92 -3.41 -3.04
C MET A 154 21.01 -3.13 -4.07
N ARG A 155 21.27 -4.10 -4.97
CA ARG A 155 22.09 -3.84 -6.15
C ARG A 155 21.29 -2.88 -7.01
N VAL A 156 21.58 -1.58 -6.91
CA VAL A 156 21.27 -0.67 -8.00
C VAL A 156 22.23 -1.04 -9.12
N LYS A 157 21.79 -1.91 -10.05
CA LYS A 157 22.48 -2.02 -11.33
C LYS A 157 22.36 -0.65 -12.02
N PRO A 158 23.47 -0.02 -12.44
CA PRO A 158 23.41 1.12 -13.33
C PRO A 158 23.15 0.56 -14.73
N GLU A 159 21.89 0.55 -15.16
CA GLU A 159 21.53 0.31 -16.56
C GLU A 159 20.36 1.23 -16.91
N ASN A 160 20.69 2.18 -17.77
CA ASN A 160 19.93 3.37 -18.10
C ASN A 160 18.57 3.05 -18.75
N ASN A 161 17.59 3.89 -18.43
CA ASN A 161 16.37 4.20 -19.20
C ASN A 161 15.10 3.34 -19.07
N LYS A 162 15.09 2.13 -18.49
CA LYS A 162 13.81 1.40 -18.19
C LYS A 162 13.51 1.25 -16.70
N ILE A 163 14.55 1.32 -15.88
CA ILE A 163 14.44 1.22 -14.42
C ILE A 163 14.02 2.56 -13.80
N GLU A 164 14.25 3.68 -14.49
CA GLU A 164 13.82 4.99 -13.99
C GLU A 164 12.30 5.12 -13.94
N GLU A 165 11.52 4.61 -14.89
CA GLU A 165 10.06 4.67 -14.80
C GLU A 165 9.53 3.82 -13.64
N CYS A 166 10.00 2.58 -13.50
CA CYS A 166 9.50 1.66 -12.47
C CYS A 166 10.01 2.02 -11.05
N LYS A 167 11.23 2.56 -10.93
CA LYS A 167 11.75 3.10 -9.66
C LYS A 167 11.19 4.48 -9.35
N LYS A 168 10.93 5.36 -10.33
CA LYS A 168 10.13 6.58 -10.08
C LYS A 168 8.76 6.16 -9.55
N GLN A 169 8.06 5.21 -10.18
CA GLN A 169 6.73 4.81 -9.70
C GLN A 169 6.73 4.26 -8.26
N SER A 170 7.64 3.34 -7.93
CA SER A 170 7.74 2.74 -6.59
C SER A 170 8.33 3.66 -5.52
N GLN A 171 9.30 4.51 -5.87
CA GLN A 171 9.95 5.44 -4.95
C GLN A 171 9.07 6.66 -4.71
N TYR A 172 8.28 7.10 -5.70
CA TYR A 172 7.20 8.08 -5.51
C TYR A 172 6.09 7.49 -4.62
N HIS A 173 5.72 6.22 -4.80
CA HIS A 173 4.67 5.58 -4.00
C HIS A 173 4.93 5.60 -2.48
N MET A 174 6.20 5.58 -2.05
CA MET A 174 6.57 5.65 -0.62
C MET A 174 7.15 6.97 -0.15
N LYS A 175 7.97 7.66 -0.95
CA LYS A 175 8.46 8.99 -0.56
C LYS A 175 7.31 9.99 -0.47
N MET A 176 6.25 9.86 -1.27
CA MET A 176 5.13 10.82 -1.25
C MET A 176 4.16 10.63 -0.07
N ILE A 177 4.03 9.40 0.48
CA ILE A 177 3.29 9.18 1.73
C ILE A 177 4.04 9.81 2.92
N HIS A 178 5.37 9.86 2.84
CA HIS A 178 6.23 10.38 3.90
C HIS A 178 6.56 11.88 3.81
N GLN A 179 6.43 12.53 2.64
CA GLN A 179 7.00 13.87 2.38
C GLN A 179 6.05 15.07 2.53
N ARG A 180 4.81 14.89 2.98
CA ARG A 180 4.01 16.03 3.44
C ARG A 180 3.74 15.87 4.93
N GLN A 181 4.42 16.67 5.75
CA GLN A 181 3.96 16.95 7.10
C GLN A 181 2.55 17.54 6.98
N PHE A 182 1.53 16.78 7.32
CA PHE A 182 0.16 17.27 7.39
C PHE A 182 0.00 18.06 8.69
N ARG A 183 0.64 19.22 8.76
CA ARG A 183 0.31 20.22 9.77
C ARG A 183 -1.07 20.74 9.40
N GLU A 184 -2.01 20.55 10.31
CA GLU A 184 -3.44 20.87 10.21
C GLU A 184 -4.29 19.89 9.38
N THR A 185 -5.13 19.10 10.06
CA THR A 185 -6.57 19.41 10.23
C THR A 185 -7.32 18.18 10.72
N SER A 186 -7.91 18.31 11.91
CA SER A 186 -8.93 17.45 12.52
C SER A 186 -10.26 17.36 11.72
N LYS A 187 -10.25 17.71 10.42
CA LYS A 187 -11.43 17.81 9.53
C LYS A 187 -11.28 17.09 8.18
N ILE A 188 -10.19 16.35 7.97
CA ILE A 188 -9.95 15.57 6.74
C ILE A 188 -10.45 14.14 6.95
N SER A 189 -11.07 13.55 5.93
CA SER A 189 -11.22 12.10 5.82
C SER A 189 -10.28 11.56 4.73
N THR A 190 -9.51 10.53 5.07
CA THR A 190 -8.79 9.72 4.08
C THR A 190 -9.73 8.64 3.57
N PHE A 191 -9.73 8.42 2.27
CA PHE A 191 -10.73 7.59 1.65
C PHE A 191 -10.15 6.87 0.42
N GLY A 192 -10.40 5.56 0.30
CA GLY A 192 -9.87 4.70 -0.76
C GLY A 192 -11.00 4.18 -1.64
N GLN A 193 -10.91 4.39 -2.96
CA GLN A 193 -11.87 3.80 -3.91
C GLN A 193 -11.27 2.60 -4.59
N ARG A 194 -12.15 1.65 -4.88
CA ARG A 194 -11.91 0.54 -5.79
C ARG A 194 -12.83 0.72 -7.01
N LEU A 195 -12.24 0.78 -8.20
CA LEU A 195 -12.99 0.70 -9.44
C LEU A 195 -13.45 -0.75 -9.61
N ASN A 196 -14.76 -0.98 -9.65
CA ASN A 196 -15.30 -2.24 -10.15
C ASN A 196 -15.87 -1.96 -11.55
N ARG A 197 -15.24 -2.51 -12.59
CA ARG A 197 -15.87 -2.59 -13.91
C ARG A 197 -17.01 -3.62 -13.82
N ARG A 198 -18.19 -3.28 -14.34
CA ARG A 198 -19.14 -4.32 -14.75
C ARG A 198 -18.50 -5.06 -15.92
N ILE A 199 -18.38 -6.38 -15.80
CA ILE A 199 -18.21 -7.27 -16.95
C ILE A 199 -19.57 -7.36 -17.63
#